data_AF-A0A9P9SFV8-F1
#
_entry.id   AF-A0A9P9SFV8-F1
#
_cell.length_a   1.000
_cell.length_b   1.000
_cell.length_c   1.000
_cell.angle_alpha   90.00
_cell.angle_beta   90.00
_cell.angle_gamma   90.00
#
_symmetry.space_group_name_H-M   'P 1'
#
loop_
_entity.id
_entity.type
_entity.pdbx_description
1 polymer ?
#
loop_
_entity_poly.entity_id
_entity_poly.type
_entity_poly.pdbx_seq_one_letter_code
_entity_poly.pdbx_strand_id
1 'polypeptide(L)'
;MVAALSDSLAQIAQLGMLPFGGGGIFLSVPLAASLIQPEVWEACLALPNDQGDQIVNECLNVHSNIRPTFDSGLQQMDIKGDASGYFESGRRMLTVHHWRTWYDVDVPLASNVSKACGFECVFQRWVFDDDFVLSNGFSVVEYASGIEEGKVELEKVEKTWEGEMRNFAHHIGPLREPLAKEEKRTARLVEAGVLEGLGVRQVYIERMKSGENGERVDGDVDRVVELLWLF
;
A
#
# COMPACT_ATOMS: atom_id res chain seq x y z
N MET A 1 19.11 -8.24 -10.39
CA MET A 1 18.35 -7.00 -10.14
C MET A 1 16.98 -7.41 -9.65
N VAL A 2 16.45 -6.71 -8.65
CA VAL A 2 15.09 -6.91 -8.14
C VAL A 2 14.33 -5.60 -8.33
N ALA A 3 13.08 -5.64 -8.77
CA ALA A 3 12.29 -4.43 -9.03
C ALA A 3 10.79 -4.66 -8.82
N ALA A 4 10.04 -3.58 -8.76
CA ALA A 4 8.59 -3.62 -8.86
C ALA A 4 8.13 -3.88 -10.30
N LEU A 5 7.03 -4.62 -10.43
CA LEU A 5 6.16 -4.58 -11.61
C LEU A 5 4.95 -3.72 -11.28
N SER A 6 4.28 -3.16 -12.28
CA SER A 6 3.01 -2.46 -12.04
C SER A 6 1.92 -3.40 -11.54
N ASP A 7 1.17 -2.93 -10.53
CA ASP A 7 -0.06 -3.55 -10.06
C ASP A 7 -1.20 -3.51 -11.09
N SER A 8 -1.05 -2.74 -12.18
CA SER A 8 -2.07 -2.46 -13.20
C SER A 8 -1.71 -3.10 -14.54
N LEU A 9 -2.54 -4.03 -15.02
CA LEU A 9 -2.37 -4.63 -16.36
C LEU A 9 -2.42 -3.58 -17.46
N ALA A 10 -3.17 -2.48 -17.29
CA ALA A 10 -3.20 -1.38 -18.25
C ALA A 10 -1.84 -0.71 -18.40
N GLN A 11 -1.14 -0.47 -17.29
CA GLN A 11 0.21 0.11 -17.29
C GLN A 11 1.22 -0.87 -17.90
N ILE A 12 1.12 -2.17 -17.58
CA ILE A 12 1.93 -3.22 -18.21
C ILE A 12 1.65 -3.29 -19.72
N ALA A 13 0.38 -3.18 -20.15
CA ALA A 13 0.02 -3.23 -21.55
C ALA A 13 0.56 -2.02 -22.33
N GLN A 14 0.62 -0.86 -21.69
CA GLN A 14 1.12 0.37 -22.30
C GLN A 14 2.65 0.43 -22.36
N LEU A 15 3.34 0.08 -21.27
CA LEU A 15 4.78 0.31 -21.13
C LEU A 15 5.60 -0.98 -21.24
N GLY A 16 4.96 -2.14 -21.17
CA GLY A 16 5.59 -3.45 -21.12
C GLY A 16 5.96 -3.89 -19.71
N MET A 17 6.58 -5.07 -19.63
CA MET A 17 7.12 -5.63 -18.38
C MET A 17 8.51 -5.05 -18.10
N LEU A 18 8.55 -3.82 -17.58
CA LEU A 18 9.77 -3.11 -17.21
C LEU A 18 9.89 -3.00 -15.67
N PRO A 19 11.08 -2.70 -15.11
CA PRO A 19 11.26 -2.45 -13.68
C PRO A 19 10.67 -1.08 -13.31
N PHE A 20 9.41 -1.03 -12.88
CA PHE A 20 8.70 0.24 -12.61
C PHE A 20 9.38 1.02 -11.49
N GLY A 21 9.68 2.30 -11.75
CA GLY A 21 10.52 3.11 -10.87
C GLY A 21 9.89 3.45 -9.53
N GLY A 22 8.57 3.70 -9.51
CA GLY A 22 7.85 4.14 -8.31
C GLY A 22 7.85 3.10 -7.18
N GLY A 23 7.72 1.82 -7.52
CA GLY A 23 7.80 0.71 -6.56
C GLY A 23 9.22 0.32 -6.17
N GLY A 24 10.23 0.87 -6.85
CA GLY A 24 11.64 0.71 -6.53
C GLY A 24 12.37 -0.27 -7.44
N ILE A 25 13.64 0.06 -7.69
CA ILE A 25 14.56 -0.69 -8.54
C ILE A 25 15.87 -0.90 -7.78
N PHE A 26 16.26 -2.16 -7.59
CA PHE A 26 17.42 -2.55 -6.81
C PHE A 26 18.46 -3.27 -7.67
N LEU A 27 19.60 -2.61 -7.85
CA LEU A 27 20.74 -3.09 -8.61
C LEU A 27 21.84 -3.62 -7.67
N SER A 28 22.46 -4.73 -8.02
CA SER A 28 23.70 -5.16 -7.35
C SER A 28 24.85 -4.23 -7.74
N VAL A 29 25.81 -4.02 -6.84
CA VAL A 29 26.99 -3.18 -7.09
C VAL A 29 27.73 -3.51 -8.41
N PRO A 30 28.01 -4.79 -8.77
CA PRO A 30 28.67 -5.10 -10.04
C PRO A 30 27.87 -4.73 -11.29
N LEU A 31 26.54 -4.90 -11.24
CA LEU A 31 25.66 -4.50 -12.35
C LEU A 31 25.66 -2.98 -12.51
N ALA A 32 25.52 -2.23 -11.41
CA ALA A 32 25.62 -0.78 -11.44
C ALA A 32 26.98 -0.33 -12.01
N ALA A 33 28.09 -0.92 -11.56
CA ALA A 33 29.44 -0.63 -12.05
C ALA A 33 29.59 -0.86 -13.56
N SER A 34 28.92 -1.88 -14.12
CA SER A 34 28.92 -2.14 -15.55
C SER A 34 28.11 -1.12 -16.37
N LEU A 35 27.01 -0.62 -15.83
CA LEU A 35 26.13 0.34 -16.50
C LEU A 35 26.67 1.77 -16.48
N ILE A 36 27.53 2.09 -15.50
CA ILE A 36 28.17 3.42 -15.38
C ILE A 36 29.52 3.50 -16.09
N GLN A 37 29.93 2.47 -16.82
CA GLN A 37 31.11 2.58 -17.69
C GLN A 37 30.84 3.71 -18.70
N PRO A 38 31.79 4.64 -18.94
CA PRO A 38 31.53 5.86 -19.70
C PRO A 38 30.82 5.61 -21.03
N GLU A 39 31.27 4.62 -21.82
CA GLU A 39 30.70 4.31 -23.13
C GLU A 39 29.27 3.77 -23.03
N VAL A 40 28.97 3.01 -21.98
CA VAL A 40 27.63 2.46 -21.72
C VAL A 40 26.70 3.57 -21.21
N TRP A 41 27.16 4.34 -20.23
CA TRP A 41 26.39 5.41 -19.62
C TRP A 41 25.96 6.46 -20.65
N GLU A 42 26.90 6.94 -21.48
CA GLU A 42 26.61 7.90 -22.55
C GLU A 42 25.64 7.32 -23.59
N ALA A 43 25.79 6.05 -23.98
CA ALA A 43 24.87 5.40 -24.90
C ALA A 43 23.45 5.29 -24.31
N CYS A 44 23.35 4.97 -23.02
CA CYS A 44 22.07 4.85 -22.33
C CYS A 44 21.38 6.21 -22.13
N LEU A 45 22.13 7.28 -21.85
CA LEU A 45 21.57 8.63 -21.74
C LEU A 45 21.19 9.25 -23.10
N ALA A 46 21.75 8.75 -24.20
CA ALA A 46 21.39 9.16 -25.55
C ALA A 46 20.08 8.52 -26.05
N LEU A 47 19.47 7.61 -25.29
CA LEU A 47 18.18 7.01 -25.63
C LEU A 47 17.07 8.07 -25.62
N PRO A 48 16.02 7.91 -26.47
CA PRO A 48 14.98 8.92 -26.64
C PRO A 48 14.01 9.02 -25.45
N ASN A 49 14.03 8.07 -24.51
CA ASN A 49 13.15 8.08 -23.34
C ASN A 49 13.65 9.04 -22.26
N ASP A 50 12.71 9.72 -21.61
CA ASP A 50 12.98 10.67 -20.53
C ASP A 50 12.58 10.13 -19.14
N GLN A 51 12.00 8.92 -19.07
CA GLN A 51 11.63 8.27 -17.82
C GLN A 51 12.76 7.34 -17.34
N GLY A 52 13.19 7.53 -16.10
CA GLY A 52 14.37 6.84 -15.56
C GLY A 52 14.28 5.31 -15.56
N ASP A 53 13.10 4.76 -15.27
CA ASP A 53 12.86 3.31 -15.29
C ASP A 53 12.90 2.72 -16.71
N GLN A 54 12.35 3.44 -17.69
CA GLN A 54 12.43 3.08 -19.11
C GLN A 54 13.88 3.15 -19.61
N ILE A 55 14.64 4.20 -19.25
CA ILE A 55 16.07 4.30 -19.58
C ILE A 55 16.84 3.10 -18.99
N VAL A 56 16.62 2.78 -17.71
CA VAL A 56 17.26 1.62 -17.06
C VAL A 56 16.90 0.31 -17.78
N ASN A 57 15.62 0.12 -18.13
CA ASN A 57 15.16 -1.06 -18.85
C ASN A 57 15.84 -1.22 -20.21
N GLU A 58 15.88 -0.14 -21.01
CA GLU A 58 16.49 -0.16 -22.34
C GLU A 58 18.00 -0.32 -22.28
N CYS A 59 18.65 0.40 -21.36
CA CYS A 59 20.08 0.27 -21.10
C CYS A 59 20.45 -1.18 -20.77
N LEU A 60 19.67 -1.84 -19.91
CA LEU A 60 19.83 -3.27 -19.63
C LEU A 60 19.60 -4.15 -20.84
N ASN A 61 18.58 -3.86 -21.66
CA ASN A 61 18.29 -4.66 -22.86
C ASN A 61 19.41 -4.58 -23.90
N VAL A 62 20.10 -3.44 -24.01
CA VAL A 62 21.20 -3.23 -24.96
C VAL A 62 22.55 -3.71 -24.42
N HIS A 63 22.86 -3.41 -23.16
CA HIS A 63 24.22 -3.54 -22.61
C HIS A 63 24.39 -4.66 -21.57
N SER A 64 23.33 -5.44 -21.28
CA SER A 64 23.38 -6.50 -20.28
C SER A 64 22.50 -7.70 -20.65
N ASN A 65 22.86 -8.87 -20.13
CA ASN A 65 21.99 -10.04 -20.15
C ASN A 65 21.14 -10.15 -18.87
N ILE A 66 21.30 -9.24 -17.91
CA ILE A 66 20.51 -9.24 -16.69
C ILE A 66 19.11 -8.69 -16.98
N ARG A 67 18.09 -9.37 -16.47
CA ARG A 67 16.69 -8.95 -16.53
C ARG A 67 16.11 -8.79 -15.12
N PRO A 68 15.07 -7.96 -14.95
CA PRO A 68 14.43 -7.79 -13.64
C PRO A 68 13.86 -9.11 -13.13
N THR A 69 14.08 -9.39 -11.85
CA THR A 69 13.23 -10.29 -11.08
C THR A 69 12.21 -9.43 -10.33
N PHE A 70 10.93 -9.68 -10.55
CA PHE A 70 9.88 -8.89 -9.90
C PHE A 70 9.55 -9.46 -8.53
N ASP A 71 9.63 -8.61 -7.50
CA ASP A 71 9.29 -8.98 -6.12
C ASP A 71 7.90 -8.45 -5.78
N SER A 72 7.01 -9.33 -5.34
CA SER A 72 5.61 -8.99 -5.04
C SER A 72 5.43 -8.12 -3.81
N GLY A 73 6.50 -7.87 -3.03
CA GLY A 73 6.52 -6.91 -1.93
C GLY A 73 6.87 -5.48 -2.36
N LEU A 74 7.42 -5.29 -3.56
CA LEU A 74 7.72 -3.97 -4.11
C LEU A 74 6.51 -3.42 -4.87
N GLN A 75 5.83 -2.44 -4.30
CA GLN A 75 4.53 -1.97 -4.80
C GLN A 75 4.67 -0.67 -5.58
N GLN A 76 4.38 -0.73 -6.88
CA GLN A 76 4.26 0.46 -7.73
C GLN A 76 3.02 1.29 -7.34
N MET A 77 2.00 0.65 -6.78
CA MET A 77 0.77 1.25 -6.28
C MET A 77 0.08 2.13 -7.34
N ASP A 78 -0.08 1.60 -8.56
CA ASP A 78 -0.80 2.27 -9.66
C ASP A 78 -2.34 2.28 -9.42
N ILE A 79 -2.73 2.70 -8.23
CA ILE A 79 -4.06 2.71 -7.65
C ILE A 79 -4.49 4.18 -7.49
N LYS A 80 -5.75 4.49 -7.83
CA LYS A 80 -6.31 5.84 -7.70
C LYS A 80 -7.57 5.83 -6.83
N GLY A 81 -7.76 6.93 -6.09
CA GLY A 81 -8.92 7.09 -5.21
C GLY A 81 -8.72 6.39 -3.88
N ASP A 82 -9.64 5.51 -3.51
CA ASP A 82 -9.65 4.88 -2.19
C ASP A 82 -8.75 3.62 -2.15
N ALA A 83 -7.56 3.74 -1.58
CA ALA A 83 -6.61 2.64 -1.39
C ALA A 83 -6.89 1.78 -0.14
N SER A 84 -8.00 2.00 0.58
CA SER A 84 -8.26 1.39 1.88
C SER A 84 -8.15 -0.13 1.89
N GLY A 85 -8.77 -0.81 0.93
CA GLY A 85 -8.72 -2.28 0.90
C GLY A 85 -7.31 -2.83 0.73
N TYR A 86 -6.42 -2.10 0.06
CA TYR A 86 -5.01 -2.47 -0.06
C TYR A 86 -4.28 -2.40 1.29
N PHE A 87 -4.41 -1.27 2.00
CA PHE A 87 -3.77 -1.09 3.31
C PHE A 87 -4.41 -1.93 4.42
N GLU A 88 -5.64 -2.41 4.24
CA GLU A 88 -6.33 -3.33 5.15
C GLU A 88 -6.13 -4.81 4.83
N SER A 89 -5.40 -5.10 3.76
CA SER A 89 -5.18 -6.49 3.30
C SER A 89 -4.30 -7.31 4.24
N GLY A 90 -3.52 -6.67 5.12
CA GLY A 90 -2.51 -7.34 5.94
C GLY A 90 -1.33 -7.90 5.13
N ARG A 91 -1.22 -7.55 3.84
CA ARG A 91 -0.10 -7.96 2.99
C ARG A 91 1.16 -7.22 3.39
N ARG A 92 2.29 -7.93 3.34
CA ARG A 92 3.60 -7.31 3.54
C ARG A 92 3.92 -6.38 2.36
N MET A 93 4.23 -5.13 2.66
CA MET A 93 4.64 -4.12 1.68
C MET A 93 6.06 -3.66 2.01
N LEU A 94 7.00 -3.89 1.11
CA LEU A 94 8.38 -3.42 1.23
C LEU A 94 8.52 -1.97 0.75
N THR A 95 7.71 -1.57 -0.23
CA THR A 95 7.62 -0.19 -0.71
C THR A 95 6.16 0.22 -0.84
N VAL A 96 5.92 1.52 -0.71
CA VAL A 96 4.62 2.16 -0.92
C VAL A 96 4.86 3.40 -1.78
N HIS A 97 4.12 3.53 -2.86
CA HIS A 97 4.27 4.60 -3.84
C HIS A 97 2.97 5.40 -4.01
N HIS A 98 2.99 6.58 -4.63
CA HIS A 98 1.82 7.46 -4.84
C HIS A 98 0.99 7.92 -3.63
N TRP A 99 1.40 7.62 -2.40
CA TRP A 99 0.64 7.87 -1.16
C TRP A 99 0.33 9.33 -0.79
N ARG A 100 0.81 10.30 -1.57
CA ARG A 100 0.45 11.73 -1.46
C ARG A 100 -0.20 12.31 -2.72
N THR A 101 -0.41 11.49 -3.75
CA THR A 101 -0.81 12.00 -5.07
C THR A 101 -2.02 11.27 -5.63
N TRP A 102 -1.96 9.95 -5.79
CA TRP A 102 -3.04 9.20 -6.43
C TRP A 102 -4.06 8.71 -5.40
N TYR A 103 -3.61 8.58 -4.16
CA TYR A 103 -4.39 8.36 -2.96
C TYR A 103 -3.68 9.08 -1.80
N ASP A 104 -4.37 9.20 -0.67
CA ASP A 104 -3.90 9.94 0.51
C ASP A 104 -3.83 9.02 1.72
N VAL A 105 -2.62 8.61 2.09
CA VAL A 105 -2.35 7.80 3.29
C VAL A 105 -1.10 8.34 3.95
N ASP A 106 -1.18 8.83 5.18
CA ASP A 106 -0.03 9.37 5.91
C ASP A 106 0.91 8.23 6.39
N VAL A 107 1.74 7.73 5.48
CA VAL A 107 2.70 6.65 5.73
C VAL A 107 3.69 7.01 6.86
N PRO A 108 4.24 8.23 6.96
CA PRO A 108 5.04 8.64 8.12
C PRO A 108 4.31 8.49 9.45
N LEU A 109 3.06 8.98 9.56
CA LEU A 109 2.25 8.83 10.77
C LEU A 109 2.01 7.36 11.10
N ALA A 110 1.61 6.56 10.11
CA ALA A 110 1.41 5.12 10.24
C ALA A 110 2.67 4.40 10.75
N SER A 111 3.83 4.81 10.26
CA SER A 111 5.12 4.17 10.53
C SER A 111 5.62 4.34 11.96
N ASN A 112 5.05 5.27 12.76
CA ASN A 112 5.47 5.48 14.15
C ASN A 112 5.37 4.20 15.00
N VAL A 113 4.42 3.31 14.70
CA VAL A 113 4.26 2.04 15.41
C VAL A 113 5.45 1.08 15.25
N SER A 114 6.26 1.27 14.21
CA SER A 114 7.50 0.50 14.02
C SER A 114 8.48 0.65 15.18
N LYS A 115 8.36 1.71 16.00
CA LYS A 115 9.17 1.88 17.21
C LYS A 115 8.85 0.87 18.30
N ALA A 116 7.63 0.32 18.32
CA ALA A 116 7.25 -0.72 19.28
C ALA A 116 7.49 -2.14 18.73
N CYS A 117 7.25 -2.39 17.44
CA CYS A 117 7.23 -3.75 16.88
C CYS A 117 8.07 -3.96 15.60
N GLY A 118 8.90 -3.00 15.22
CA GLY A 118 9.70 -3.05 13.98
C GLY A 118 8.89 -2.74 12.72
N PHE A 119 9.56 -2.63 11.57
CA PHE A 119 8.89 -2.24 10.32
C PHE A 119 7.89 -3.27 9.80
N GLU A 120 8.07 -4.55 10.16
CA GLU A 120 7.18 -5.63 9.72
C GLU A 120 5.76 -5.51 10.26
N CYS A 121 5.56 -4.78 11.37
CA CYS A 121 4.23 -4.58 11.93
C CYS A 121 3.48 -3.41 11.31
N VAL A 122 4.10 -2.59 10.45
CA VAL A 122 3.39 -1.49 9.77
C VAL A 122 2.44 -2.10 8.74
N PHE A 123 1.16 -1.71 8.80
CA PHE A 123 0.06 -2.31 8.00
C PHE A 123 -0.17 -3.81 8.20
N GLN A 124 0.51 -4.45 9.15
CA GLN A 124 0.15 -5.80 9.56
C GLN A 124 -1.29 -5.81 10.08
N ARG A 125 -1.97 -6.94 9.90
CA ARG A 125 -3.35 -7.13 10.31
C ARG A 125 -3.45 -8.00 11.56
N TRP A 126 -4.23 -7.55 12.54
CA TRP A 126 -4.67 -8.35 13.69
C TRP A 126 -6.17 -8.50 13.66
N VAL A 127 -6.61 -9.69 14.00
CA VAL A 127 -8.00 -10.07 14.10
C VAL A 127 -8.28 -10.31 15.58
N PHE A 128 -9.29 -9.64 16.11
CA PHE A 128 -9.73 -9.78 17.50
C PHE A 128 -11.03 -10.58 17.57
N ASP A 129 -11.32 -11.14 18.74
CA ASP A 129 -12.45 -12.06 18.95
C ASP A 129 -13.83 -11.38 18.88
N ASP A 130 -13.87 -10.05 18.93
CA ASP A 130 -15.06 -9.20 18.94
C ASP A 130 -15.40 -8.60 17.57
N ASP A 131 -15.01 -9.30 16.48
CA ASP A 131 -15.25 -8.90 15.09
C ASP A 131 -14.50 -7.62 14.67
N PHE A 132 -13.48 -7.22 15.44
CA PHE A 132 -12.59 -6.12 15.10
C PHE A 132 -11.35 -6.60 14.35
N VAL A 133 -10.94 -5.80 13.37
CA VAL A 133 -9.71 -6.00 12.62
C VAL A 133 -8.89 -4.71 12.65
N LEU A 134 -7.70 -4.78 13.20
CA LEU A 134 -6.71 -3.70 13.17
C LEU A 134 -5.79 -3.90 11.97
N SER A 135 -5.65 -2.87 11.16
CA SER A 135 -4.58 -2.73 10.16
C SER A 135 -3.62 -1.67 10.66
N ASN A 136 -2.40 -2.07 11.09
CA ASN A 136 -1.58 -1.21 11.94
C ASN A 136 -1.27 0.12 11.32
N GLY A 137 -1.45 1.19 12.08
CA GLY A 137 -1.19 2.53 11.58
C GLY A 137 -2.11 2.97 10.43
N PHE A 138 -3.19 2.25 10.13
CA PHE A 138 -4.14 2.63 9.10
C PHE A 138 -5.58 2.70 9.61
N SER A 139 -6.12 1.60 10.13
CA SER A 139 -7.50 1.54 10.60
C SER A 139 -7.81 0.47 11.62
N VAL A 140 -8.91 0.70 12.34
CA VAL A 140 -9.62 -0.31 13.10
C VAL A 140 -11.00 -0.45 12.48
N VAL A 141 -11.33 -1.67 12.06
CA VAL A 141 -12.58 -1.99 11.35
C VAL A 141 -13.41 -2.93 12.21
N GLU A 142 -14.70 -2.66 12.31
CA GLU A 142 -15.71 -3.52 12.95
C GLU A 142 -16.65 -4.06 11.87
N TYR A 143 -16.84 -5.38 11.86
CA TYR A 143 -17.73 -6.05 10.91
C TYR A 143 -19.06 -6.38 11.60
N ALA A 144 -20.14 -5.70 11.22
CA ALA A 144 -21.42 -5.75 11.94
C ALA A 144 -22.08 -7.13 11.93
N SER A 145 -21.83 -7.93 10.90
CA SER A 145 -22.35 -9.31 10.77
C SER A 145 -21.39 -10.36 11.34
N GLY A 146 -20.20 -9.94 11.75
CA GLY A 146 -19.10 -10.76 12.22
C GLY A 146 -18.12 -11.22 11.14
N ILE A 147 -16.96 -11.73 11.58
CA ILE A 147 -15.80 -12.06 10.71
C ILE A 147 -15.63 -13.56 10.40
N GLU A 148 -16.54 -14.40 10.87
CA GLU A 148 -16.48 -15.86 10.69
C GLU A 148 -16.45 -16.26 9.20
N GLU A 149 -15.91 -17.44 8.92
CA GLU A 149 -15.79 -17.98 7.56
C GLU A 149 -17.14 -17.94 6.81
N GLY A 150 -17.13 -17.40 5.60
CA GLY A 150 -18.31 -17.22 4.76
C GLY A 150 -19.09 -15.93 5.00
N LYS A 151 -18.77 -15.15 6.05
CA LYS A 151 -19.34 -13.80 6.25
C LYS A 151 -18.46 -12.72 5.62
N VAL A 152 -17.16 -12.80 5.85
CA VAL A 152 -16.15 -11.89 5.29
C VAL A 152 -14.93 -12.68 4.84
N GLU A 153 -14.56 -12.52 3.57
CA GLU A 153 -13.38 -13.16 2.98
C GLU A 153 -12.12 -12.32 3.26
N LEU A 154 -11.63 -12.35 4.52
CA LEU A 154 -10.48 -11.55 4.95
C LEU A 154 -9.18 -11.90 4.21
N GLU A 155 -9.07 -13.10 3.66
CA GLU A 155 -7.96 -13.53 2.81
C GLU A 155 -7.94 -12.84 1.43
N LYS A 156 -9.05 -12.21 1.04
CA LYS A 156 -9.16 -11.41 -0.18
C LYS A 156 -8.96 -9.94 0.10
N VAL A 157 -8.43 -9.23 -0.88
CA VAL A 157 -8.27 -7.77 -0.83
C VAL A 157 -9.55 -7.10 -1.30
N GLU A 158 -10.06 -6.18 -0.51
CA GLU A 158 -11.24 -5.40 -0.89
C GLU A 158 -10.90 -4.41 -2.00
N LYS A 159 -11.62 -4.47 -3.12
CA LYS A 159 -11.37 -3.59 -4.27
C LYS A 159 -12.06 -2.24 -4.04
N THR A 160 -11.42 -1.35 -3.28
CA THR A 160 -11.98 -0.01 -2.95
C THR A 160 -11.62 1.07 -3.97
N TRP A 161 -10.63 0.83 -4.82
CA TRP A 161 -10.08 1.84 -5.73
C TRP A 161 -10.71 1.84 -7.12
N GLU A 162 -10.37 2.87 -7.90
CA GLU A 162 -10.85 3.06 -9.26
C GLU A 162 -10.35 1.99 -10.26
N GLY A 163 -11.13 1.75 -11.31
CA GLY A 163 -10.78 0.83 -12.41
C GLY A 163 -11.38 -0.57 -12.25
N GLU A 164 -11.13 -1.43 -13.23
CA GLU A 164 -11.72 -2.77 -13.28
C GLU A 164 -10.95 -3.77 -12.40
N MET A 165 -11.65 -4.61 -11.63
CA MET A 165 -11.02 -5.60 -10.73
C MET A 165 -10.00 -6.50 -11.45
N ARG A 166 -10.34 -6.96 -12.66
CA ARG A 166 -9.47 -7.81 -13.50
C ARG A 166 -8.12 -7.15 -13.85
N ASN A 167 -8.04 -5.83 -13.81
CA ASN A 167 -6.83 -5.08 -14.12
C ASN A 167 -5.75 -5.23 -13.02
N PHE A 168 -6.15 -5.65 -11.82
CA PHE A 168 -5.30 -5.68 -10.64
C PHE A 168 -5.13 -7.08 -10.04
N ALA A 169 -6.02 -8.00 -10.40
CA ALA A 169 -6.10 -9.34 -9.80
C ALA A 169 -4.82 -10.19 -10.00
N HIS A 170 -3.99 -9.91 -11.02
CA HIS A 170 -2.74 -10.65 -11.25
C HIS A 170 -1.71 -10.45 -10.14
N HIS A 171 -1.73 -9.29 -9.47
CA HIS A 171 -0.73 -8.92 -8.46
C HIS A 171 -1.35 -8.76 -7.07
N ILE A 172 -2.50 -8.09 -6.98
CA ILE A 172 -3.19 -7.79 -5.73
C ILE A 172 -4.17 -8.90 -5.33
N GLY A 173 -4.55 -9.76 -6.27
CA GLY A 173 -5.53 -10.81 -6.03
C GLY A 173 -5.13 -11.82 -4.94
N PRO A 174 -6.10 -12.61 -4.45
CA PRO A 174 -7.52 -12.58 -4.82
C PRO A 174 -8.26 -11.32 -4.31
N LEU A 175 -9.24 -10.83 -5.08
CA LEU A 175 -9.99 -9.60 -4.79
C LEU A 175 -11.45 -9.93 -4.42
N ARG A 176 -12.06 -9.07 -3.61
CA ARG A 176 -13.49 -9.08 -3.27
C ARG A 176 -14.12 -7.70 -3.44
N GLU A 177 -15.45 -7.67 -3.54
CA GLU A 177 -16.18 -6.41 -3.60
C GLU A 177 -16.13 -5.66 -2.25
N PRO A 178 -16.19 -4.31 -2.28
CA PRO A 178 -16.38 -3.49 -1.09
C PRO A 178 -17.65 -3.83 -0.34
N LEU A 179 -17.54 -3.88 0.99
CA LEU A 179 -18.69 -3.94 1.87
C LEU A 179 -19.33 -2.55 2.02
N ALA A 180 -20.64 -2.54 2.26
CA ALA A 180 -21.34 -1.32 2.60
C ALA A 180 -20.91 -0.80 3.99
N LYS A 181 -21.11 0.49 4.28
CA LYS A 181 -20.68 1.11 5.55
C LYS A 181 -21.37 0.51 6.78
N GLU A 182 -22.56 -0.01 6.56
CA GLU A 182 -23.47 -0.62 7.51
C GLU A 182 -22.99 -2.02 7.88
N GLU A 183 -22.27 -2.67 6.96
CA GLU A 183 -21.63 -3.97 7.17
C GLU A 183 -20.22 -3.81 7.73
N LYS A 184 -19.53 -2.72 7.36
CA LYS A 184 -18.14 -2.45 7.69
C LYS A 184 -17.96 -1.01 8.20
N ARG A 185 -17.82 -0.88 9.51
CA ARG A 185 -17.57 0.41 10.17
C ARG A 185 -16.07 0.60 10.36
N THR A 186 -15.57 1.80 10.08
CA THR A 186 -14.13 2.02 10.00
C THR A 186 -13.70 3.27 10.75
N ALA A 187 -12.83 3.10 11.74
CA ALA A 187 -12.07 4.17 12.38
C ALA A 187 -10.69 4.30 11.72
N ARG A 188 -10.32 5.52 11.28
CA ARG A 188 -9.04 5.80 10.60
C ARG A 188 -8.04 6.42 11.55
N LEU A 189 -6.75 6.12 11.37
CA LEU A 189 -5.68 6.74 12.15
C LEU A 189 -5.71 8.27 11.96
N VAL A 190 -5.67 9.00 13.06
CA VAL A 190 -5.56 10.47 13.05
C VAL A 190 -4.36 10.98 13.84
N GLU A 191 -3.85 10.18 14.78
CA GLU A 191 -2.69 10.53 15.60
C GLU A 191 -1.88 9.27 15.91
N ALA A 192 -0.56 9.38 15.84
CA ALA A 192 0.36 8.36 16.33
C ALA A 192 1.62 9.02 16.86
N GLY A 193 2.10 8.59 18.03
CA GLY A 193 3.27 9.19 18.68
C GLY A 193 3.98 8.24 19.61
N VAL A 194 5.30 8.37 19.69
CA VAL A 194 6.13 7.64 20.66
C VAL A 194 5.99 8.30 22.02
N LEU A 195 5.64 7.51 23.03
CA LEU A 195 5.64 7.89 24.43
C LEU A 195 6.97 7.44 25.05
N GLU A 196 7.80 8.40 25.43
CA GLU A 196 9.15 8.14 25.93
C GLU A 196 9.14 7.16 27.11
N GLY A 197 9.93 6.08 26.98
CA GLY A 197 10.06 5.04 27.99
C GLY A 197 8.83 4.15 28.20
N LEU A 198 7.75 4.34 27.42
CA LEU A 198 6.50 3.59 27.59
C LEU A 198 6.12 2.78 26.34
N GLY A 199 6.08 3.42 25.18
CA GLY A 199 5.49 2.77 24.02
C GLY A 199 5.15 3.67 22.84
N VAL A 200 4.19 3.23 22.01
CA VAL A 200 3.59 4.02 20.93
C VAL A 200 2.09 4.13 21.16
N ARG A 201 1.57 5.36 21.17
CA ARG A 201 0.15 5.67 21.21
C ARG A 201 -0.37 5.87 19.79
N GLN A 202 -1.54 5.33 19.51
CA GLN A 202 -2.29 5.58 18.28
C GLN A 202 -3.74 5.92 18.62
N VAL A 203 -4.31 6.90 17.90
CA VAL A 203 -5.70 7.30 18.02
C VAL A 203 -6.37 7.16 16.65
N TYR A 204 -7.48 6.44 16.64
CA TYR A 204 -8.33 6.20 15.47
C TYR A 204 -9.70 6.81 15.70
N ILE A 205 -10.26 7.42 14.66
CA ILE A 205 -11.58 8.06 14.73
C ILE A 205 -12.48 7.59 13.59
N GLU A 206 -13.67 7.12 13.93
CA GLU A 206 -14.82 7.00 13.03
C GLU A 206 -15.68 8.25 13.24
N ARG A 207 -15.68 9.14 12.26
CA ARG A 207 -16.47 10.38 12.32
C ARG A 207 -17.92 10.07 11.98
N MET A 208 -18.83 10.29 12.92
CA MET A 208 -20.26 10.04 12.69
C MET A 208 -20.86 11.19 11.89
N LYS A 209 -21.61 10.82 10.85
CA LYS A 209 -22.37 11.75 10.02
C LYS A 209 -23.73 11.13 9.71
N SER A 210 -24.74 11.47 10.50
CA SER A 210 -26.07 10.86 10.42
C SER A 210 -27.06 11.64 9.53
N GLY A 211 -26.67 12.81 9.01
CA GLY A 211 -27.53 13.61 8.14
C GLY A 211 -27.74 12.99 6.76
N GLU A 212 -28.87 13.28 6.12
CA GLU A 212 -29.27 12.71 4.81
C GLU A 212 -28.23 12.93 3.70
N ASN A 213 -27.45 14.01 3.78
CA ASN A 213 -26.38 14.32 2.82
C ASN A 213 -24.98 13.94 3.32
N GLY A 214 -24.88 13.12 4.38
CA GLY A 214 -23.62 12.83 5.06
C GLY A 214 -23.04 14.04 5.77
N GLU A 215 -23.90 14.95 6.24
CA GLU A 215 -23.52 16.06 7.12
C GLU A 215 -23.59 15.65 8.59
N ARG A 216 -22.85 16.39 9.44
CA ARG A 216 -22.89 16.20 10.89
C ARG A 216 -24.18 16.82 11.42
N VAL A 217 -24.94 16.05 12.20
CA VAL A 217 -26.16 16.51 12.86
C VAL A 217 -25.88 16.71 14.35
N ASP A 218 -26.64 17.60 14.99
CA ASP A 218 -26.55 17.79 16.44
C ASP A 218 -26.84 16.48 17.17
N GLY A 219 -25.94 16.10 18.08
CA GLY A 219 -25.95 14.78 18.73
C GLY A 219 -25.04 13.72 18.09
N ASP A 220 -24.41 13.97 16.94
CA ASP A 220 -23.41 13.06 16.37
C ASP A 220 -22.16 12.97 17.26
N VAL A 221 -21.95 11.78 17.83
CA VAL A 221 -20.78 11.46 18.66
C VAL A 221 -19.80 10.62 17.85
N ASP A 222 -18.59 11.13 17.66
CA ASP A 222 -17.51 10.40 16.99
C ASP A 222 -17.09 9.20 17.86
N ARG A 223 -16.77 8.07 17.23
CA ARG A 223 -16.17 6.93 17.94
C ARG A 223 -14.66 7.07 17.90
N VAL A 224 -14.04 6.90 19.06
CA VAL A 224 -12.59 7.00 19.23
C VAL A 224 -12.07 5.66 19.73
N VAL A 225 -11.05 5.14 19.07
CA VAL A 225 -10.28 3.99 19.53
C VAL A 225 -8.87 4.46 19.82
N GLU A 226 -8.40 4.22 21.05
CA GLU A 226 -7.04 4.51 21.46
C GLU A 226 -6.31 3.18 21.68
N LEU A 227 -5.15 3.03 21.04
CA LEU A 227 -4.31 1.85 21.13
C LEU A 227 -2.94 2.25 21.69
N LEU A 228 -2.46 1.48 22.66
CA LEU A 228 -1.15 1.68 23.27
C LEU A 228 -0.31 0.41 23.09
N TRP A 229 0.76 0.52 22.30
CA TRP A 229 1.77 -0.51 22.16
C TRP A 229 2.84 -0.30 23.21
N LEU A 230 3.03 -1.25 24.11
CA LEU A 230 4.06 -1.17 25.15
C LEU A 230 5.37 -1.80 24.67
N PHE A 231 6.51 -1.29 25.16
CA PHE A 231 7.84 -1.87 24.92
C PHE A 231 8.08 -3.16 25.72
#